data_AF-A0A968MR54-F1
#
_entry.id   AF-A0A968MR54-F1
#
_cell.length_a   1.000
_cell.length_b   1.000
_cell.length_c   1.000
_cell.angle_alpha   90.00
_cell.angle_beta   90.00
_cell.angle_gamma   90.00
#
_symmetry.space_group_name_H-M   'P 1'
#
loop_
_entity.id
_entity.type
_entity.pdbx_description
1 polymer ?
#
loop_
_entity_poly.entity_id
_entity_poly.type
_entity_poly.pdbx_seq_one_letter_code
_entity_poly.pdbx_strand_id
1 'polypeptide(L)'
;MKSELSEKQIEADIATYFGWISPIGSSSPFLLSDVDEQVYGADKKFDMVIPIYMQFKVSHGLTNFKNFTSPFSIELPLQRIRAFRHRKNLFDSPSLYFKLHAKSKTALDYQHNILMKFANTSHSYAFYVAPLTLYKNIYENLLFNSAHRYLHYPFLKNDVNIIHEENWTSYFGLIPFLRGHISIVPHEHICTHHHYYSFSPNGTDIAWHSGKIISNHANRLSDMLKIIFSSSFSNPEKWISITDYISKIKNIKEFNFL
;
A
#
# COMPACT_ATOMS: atom_id res chain seq x y z
N MET A 1 30.57 -14.93 -23.19
CA MET A 1 31.17 -15.29 -21.89
C MET A 1 30.25 -16.28 -21.21
N LYS A 2 30.76 -17.35 -20.60
CA LYS A 2 29.96 -18.26 -19.76
C LYS A 2 29.87 -17.66 -18.36
N SER A 3 28.71 -17.79 -17.71
CA SER A 3 28.55 -17.46 -16.29
C SER A 3 29.51 -18.32 -15.46
N GLU A 4 30.18 -17.71 -14.48
CA GLU A 4 31.03 -18.40 -13.50
C GLU A 4 30.20 -19.00 -12.35
N LEU A 5 28.92 -18.67 -12.25
CA LEU A 5 27.99 -19.15 -11.23
C LEU A 5 27.09 -20.24 -11.79
N SER A 6 26.90 -21.32 -11.02
CA SER A 6 25.91 -22.37 -11.30
C SER A 6 24.58 -22.05 -10.60
N GLU A 7 23.46 -22.50 -11.17
CA GLU A 7 22.11 -22.30 -10.61
C GLU A 7 22.02 -22.85 -9.19
N LYS A 8 22.60 -24.03 -8.92
CA LYS A 8 22.67 -24.60 -7.56
C LYS A 8 23.46 -23.76 -6.56
N GLN A 9 24.53 -23.09 -7.02
CA GLN A 9 25.29 -22.19 -6.14
C GLN A 9 24.45 -20.97 -5.79
N ILE A 10 23.78 -20.38 -6.78
CA ILE A 10 22.87 -19.24 -6.58
C ILE A 10 21.73 -19.62 -5.63
N GLU A 11 21.14 -20.79 -5.81
CA GLU A 11 20.07 -21.31 -4.96
C GLU A 11 20.53 -21.52 -3.51
N ALA A 12 21.69 -22.15 -3.30
CA ALA A 12 22.27 -22.36 -1.98
C ALA A 12 22.60 -21.05 -1.26
N ASP A 13 23.11 -20.05 -2.00
CA ASP A 13 23.42 -18.73 -1.47
C ASP A 13 22.14 -18.00 -1.04
N ILE A 14 21.09 -18.08 -1.86
CA ILE A 14 19.76 -17.52 -1.56
C ILE A 14 19.13 -18.23 -0.36
N ALA A 15 19.13 -19.57 -0.33
CA ALA A 15 18.58 -20.35 0.78
C ALA A 15 19.32 -20.10 2.09
N THR A 16 20.64 -19.96 2.05
CA THR A 16 21.46 -19.61 3.22
C THR A 16 21.12 -18.23 3.74
N TYR A 17 20.98 -17.24 2.84
CA TYR A 17 20.55 -15.89 3.19
C TYR A 17 19.17 -15.89 3.86
N PHE A 18 18.21 -16.64 3.30
CA PHE A 18 16.88 -16.77 3.90
C PHE A 18 16.87 -17.67 5.16
N GLY A 19 17.81 -18.59 5.35
CA GLY A 19 17.97 -19.32 6.60
C GLY A 19 18.44 -18.42 7.73
N TRP A 20 19.28 -17.42 7.39
CA TRP A 20 19.67 -16.39 8.35
C TRP A 20 18.47 -15.58 8.80
N ILE A 21 17.48 -15.38 7.89
CA ILE A 21 16.04 -14.98 7.90
C ILE A 21 15.02 -15.41 8.99
N SER A 22 15.34 -16.50 9.66
CA SER A 22 14.56 -17.10 10.74
C SER A 22 14.40 -16.21 11.99
N PRO A 23 13.17 -15.92 12.46
CA PRO A 23 12.93 -15.16 13.69
C PRO A 23 13.58 -15.80 14.93
N ILE A 24 14.07 -14.96 15.84
CA ILE A 24 14.60 -15.42 17.13
C ILE A 24 13.46 -16.11 17.92
N GLY A 25 13.68 -17.35 18.33
CA GLY A 25 12.68 -18.18 19.02
C GLY A 25 11.89 -19.13 18.11
N SER A 26 12.12 -19.12 16.80
CA SER A 26 11.55 -20.14 15.90
C SER A 26 12.20 -21.50 16.13
N SER A 27 11.38 -22.56 16.24
CA SER A 27 11.86 -23.94 16.40
C SER A 27 12.48 -24.53 15.13
N SER A 28 12.36 -23.83 14.00
CA SER A 28 12.92 -24.24 12.71
C SER A 28 13.34 -23.02 11.89
N PRO A 29 14.41 -23.12 11.08
CA PRO A 29 14.78 -22.04 10.19
C PRO A 29 13.73 -21.83 9.10
N PHE A 30 13.70 -20.64 8.50
CA PHE A 30 12.92 -20.38 7.30
C PHE A 30 13.42 -21.29 6.18
N LEU A 31 12.56 -22.21 5.74
CA LEU A 31 12.91 -23.26 4.79
C LEU A 31 12.37 -22.92 3.41
N LEU A 32 13.27 -22.81 2.44
CA LEU A 32 12.91 -22.77 1.02
C LEU A 32 12.70 -24.21 0.54
N SER A 33 11.44 -24.64 0.46
CA SER A 33 11.10 -26.00 0.02
C SER A 33 11.27 -26.14 -1.50
N ASP A 34 12.04 -27.13 -1.92
CA ASP A 34 12.16 -27.53 -3.32
C ASP A 34 10.80 -27.95 -3.87
N VAL A 35 10.54 -27.58 -5.12
CA VAL A 35 9.40 -28.08 -5.87
C VAL A 35 9.82 -28.58 -7.24
N ASP A 36 8.97 -29.39 -7.85
CA ASP A 36 9.19 -29.88 -9.21
C ASP A 36 9.12 -28.71 -10.20
N GLU A 37 10.28 -28.23 -10.60
CA GLU A 37 10.46 -27.11 -11.53
C GLU A 37 9.68 -27.34 -12.84
N GLN A 38 9.57 -28.59 -13.31
CA GLN A 38 8.85 -28.91 -14.56
C GLN A 38 7.34 -28.70 -14.44
N VAL A 39 6.81 -28.77 -13.21
CA VAL A 39 5.38 -28.57 -12.93
C VAL A 39 5.07 -27.11 -12.62
N TYR A 40 5.97 -26.42 -11.91
CA TYR A 40 5.70 -25.08 -11.36
C TYR A 40 6.46 -23.94 -12.05
N GLY A 41 7.48 -24.23 -12.86
CA GLY A 41 8.33 -23.24 -13.53
C GLY A 41 9.12 -22.36 -12.54
N ALA A 42 9.33 -22.83 -11.32
CA ALA A 42 10.02 -22.13 -10.25
C ALA A 42 10.73 -23.12 -9.34
N ASP A 43 11.90 -22.74 -8.82
CA ASP A 43 12.68 -23.59 -7.92
C ASP A 43 12.04 -23.75 -6.54
N LYS A 44 11.20 -22.79 -6.11
CA LYS A 44 10.63 -22.72 -4.74
C LYS A 44 9.14 -22.37 -4.73
N LYS A 45 8.43 -22.86 -3.72
CA LYS A 45 7.00 -22.59 -3.47
C LYS A 45 6.79 -21.84 -2.15
N PHE A 46 5.86 -20.89 -2.18
CA PHE A 46 5.32 -20.23 -0.99
C PHE A 46 3.97 -20.86 -0.66
N ASP A 47 3.83 -21.46 0.52
CA ASP A 47 2.56 -22.09 0.89
C ASP A 47 1.53 -21.07 1.37
N MET A 48 1.99 -20.04 2.09
CA MET A 48 1.14 -19.07 2.79
C MET A 48 1.50 -17.64 2.40
N VAL A 49 0.48 -16.79 2.26
CA VAL A 49 0.64 -15.38 1.87
C VAL A 49 -0.20 -14.45 2.73
N ILE A 50 0.20 -13.17 2.77
CA ILE A 50 -0.62 -12.05 3.24
C ILE A 50 -0.89 -11.14 2.04
N PRO A 51 -2.05 -11.30 1.37
CA PRO A 51 -2.41 -10.47 0.25
C PRO A 51 -2.64 -9.00 0.62
N ILE A 52 -1.96 -8.09 -0.09
CA ILE A 52 -2.11 -6.64 0.07
C ILE A 52 -2.40 -6.02 -1.31
N TYR A 53 -3.57 -5.42 -1.45
CA TYR A 53 -4.00 -4.74 -2.67
C TYR A 53 -3.90 -3.23 -2.51
N MET A 54 -3.01 -2.62 -3.27
CA MET A 54 -2.83 -1.17 -3.28
C MET A 54 -3.34 -0.58 -4.58
N GLN A 55 -4.28 0.37 -4.50
CA GLN A 55 -4.69 1.16 -5.66
C GLN A 55 -4.07 2.55 -5.60
N PHE A 56 -3.11 2.81 -6.48
CA PHE A 56 -2.40 4.09 -6.53
C PHE A 56 -3.24 5.21 -7.15
N LYS A 57 -3.09 6.42 -6.61
CA LYS A 57 -3.80 7.63 -7.01
C LYS A 57 -2.85 8.82 -7.09
N VAL A 58 -3.16 9.73 -8.01
CA VAL A 58 -2.49 11.02 -8.10
C VAL A 58 -3.22 12.03 -7.22
N SER A 59 -2.47 12.70 -6.35
CA SER A 59 -3.00 13.77 -5.51
C SER A 59 -3.07 15.08 -6.29
N HIS A 60 -4.19 15.78 -6.14
CA HIS A 60 -4.42 17.11 -6.69
C HIS A 60 -4.54 18.12 -5.55
N GLY A 61 -4.05 19.33 -5.77
CA GLY A 61 -4.13 20.41 -4.81
C GLY A 61 -5.46 21.15 -4.87
N LEU A 62 -5.98 21.51 -3.71
CA LEU A 62 -7.19 22.31 -3.57
C LEU A 62 -6.91 23.50 -2.67
N THR A 63 -7.03 24.69 -3.24
CA THR A 63 -6.86 25.97 -2.52
C THR A 63 -8.05 26.28 -1.62
N ASN A 64 -7.78 27.05 -0.57
CA ASN A 64 -8.77 27.46 0.45
C ASN A 64 -10.01 28.13 -0.17
N PHE A 65 -11.16 27.87 0.44
CA PHE A 65 -12.45 28.49 0.15
C PHE A 65 -12.41 30.03 0.01
N LYS A 66 -11.59 30.73 0.81
CA LYS A 66 -11.56 32.22 0.84
C LYS A 66 -11.12 32.91 -0.46
N ASN A 67 -10.48 32.18 -1.37
CA ASN A 67 -9.93 32.76 -2.61
C ASN A 67 -10.94 32.78 -3.79
N PHE A 68 -12.23 32.48 -3.56
CA PHE A 68 -13.25 32.48 -4.62
C PHE A 68 -14.15 33.73 -4.57
N THR A 69 -14.05 34.55 -5.61
CA THR A 69 -14.88 35.75 -5.83
C THR A 69 -16.15 35.48 -6.65
N SER A 70 -16.41 34.24 -7.08
CA SER A 70 -17.64 33.93 -7.84
C SER A 70 -18.25 32.57 -7.43
N PRO A 71 -19.53 32.53 -7.00
CA PRO A 71 -20.23 31.30 -6.65
C PRO A 71 -20.61 30.41 -7.85
N PHE A 72 -20.33 30.82 -9.09
CA PHE A 72 -20.91 30.20 -10.29
C PHE A 72 -19.93 29.47 -11.23
N SER A 73 -18.66 29.27 -10.85
CA SER A 73 -17.69 28.58 -11.72
C SER A 73 -17.63 27.06 -11.51
N ILE A 74 -18.30 26.30 -12.39
CA ILE A 74 -17.93 25.02 -13.05
C ILE A 74 -17.50 23.77 -12.22
N GLU A 75 -17.07 23.86 -10.96
CA GLU A 75 -16.63 22.68 -10.18
C GLU A 75 -17.41 22.48 -8.86
N LEU A 76 -18.74 22.34 -8.98
CA LEU A 76 -19.66 22.03 -7.87
C LEU A 76 -19.12 20.97 -6.88
N PRO A 77 -18.55 19.82 -7.31
CA PRO A 77 -18.04 18.82 -6.38
C PRO A 77 -16.85 19.31 -5.54
N LEU A 78 -15.92 20.06 -6.12
CA LEU A 78 -14.72 20.51 -5.40
C LEU A 78 -15.06 21.68 -4.47
N GLN A 79 -15.98 22.55 -4.85
CA GLN A 79 -16.52 23.57 -3.95
C GLN A 79 -17.20 22.95 -2.73
N ARG A 80 -17.96 21.86 -2.91
CA ARG A 80 -18.56 21.11 -1.80
C ARG A 80 -17.50 20.54 -0.85
N ILE A 81 -16.38 20.03 -1.38
CA ILE A 81 -15.25 19.57 -0.56
C ILE A 81 -14.68 20.73 0.25
N ARG A 82 -14.35 21.87 -0.37
CA ARG A 82 -13.84 23.07 0.33
C ARG A 82 -14.80 23.54 1.42
N ALA A 83 -16.07 23.73 1.08
CA ALA A 83 -17.10 24.17 2.02
C ALA A 83 -17.26 23.18 3.18
N PHE A 84 -17.19 21.87 2.91
CA PHE A 84 -17.21 20.84 3.93
C PHE A 84 -16.00 20.95 4.87
N ARG A 85 -14.79 21.00 4.32
CA ARG A 85 -13.54 21.09 5.08
C ARG A 85 -13.52 22.36 5.94
N HIS A 86 -13.92 23.49 5.37
CA HIS A 86 -14.06 24.76 6.09
C HIS A 86 -15.05 24.66 7.24
N ARG A 87 -16.29 24.19 6.99
CA ARG A 87 -17.34 24.03 8.00
C ARG A 87 -16.94 23.08 9.14
N LYS A 88 -16.12 22.07 8.84
CA LYS A 88 -15.64 21.08 9.81
C LYS A 88 -14.28 21.42 10.41
N ASN A 89 -13.75 22.62 10.13
CA ASN A 89 -12.44 23.08 10.61
C ASN A 89 -11.29 22.09 10.31
N LEU A 90 -11.33 21.48 9.14
CA LEU A 90 -10.26 20.60 8.63
C LEU A 90 -9.21 21.42 7.88
N PHE A 91 -7.97 20.93 7.79
CA PHE A 91 -6.90 21.60 7.03
C PHE A 91 -7.31 21.88 5.58
N ASP A 92 -7.19 23.12 5.10
CA ASP A 92 -7.71 23.50 3.77
C ASP A 92 -6.76 24.40 2.95
N SER A 93 -5.43 24.37 3.21
CA SER A 93 -4.50 25.28 2.52
C SER A 93 -3.07 24.75 2.32
N PRO A 94 -2.78 24.06 1.20
CA PRO A 94 -3.72 23.43 0.29
C PRO A 94 -4.20 22.08 0.84
N SER A 95 -5.49 21.77 0.76
CA SER A 95 -5.95 20.39 0.93
C SER A 95 -5.57 19.57 -0.31
N LEU A 96 -5.41 18.27 -0.14
CA LEU A 96 -5.14 17.32 -1.22
C LEU A 96 -6.39 16.48 -1.47
N TYR A 97 -6.58 16.03 -2.71
CA TYR A 97 -7.69 15.15 -3.05
C TYR A 97 -7.40 14.26 -4.26
N PHE A 98 -8.20 13.21 -4.42
CA PHE A 98 -8.29 12.44 -5.66
C PHE A 98 -9.73 12.00 -5.95
N LYS A 99 -10.05 11.85 -7.24
CA LYS A 99 -11.36 11.34 -7.73
C LYS A 99 -11.31 9.82 -7.91
N LEU A 100 -12.44 9.16 -7.74
CA LEU A 100 -12.62 7.77 -8.17
C LEU A 100 -12.72 7.65 -9.70
N HIS A 101 -12.24 6.54 -10.25
CA HIS A 101 -12.32 6.31 -11.70
C HIS A 101 -13.74 5.94 -12.12
N ALA A 102 -14.09 6.36 -13.34
CA ALA A 102 -15.25 5.82 -14.03
C ALA A 102 -15.12 4.29 -14.20
N LYS A 103 -16.26 3.60 -14.18
CA LYS A 103 -16.31 2.18 -14.49
C LYS A 103 -15.96 1.98 -15.97
N SER A 104 -15.09 1.02 -16.28
CA SER A 104 -14.86 0.60 -17.66
C SER A 104 -16.16 0.05 -18.26
N LYS A 105 -16.35 0.18 -19.58
CA LYS A 105 -17.53 -0.35 -20.28
C LYS A 105 -17.73 -1.85 -20.06
N THR A 106 -16.64 -2.59 -19.92
CA THR A 106 -16.62 -4.05 -19.74
C THR A 106 -16.58 -4.47 -18.28
N ALA A 107 -16.40 -3.54 -17.34
CA ALA A 107 -16.31 -3.87 -15.92
C ALA A 107 -17.71 -4.06 -15.32
N LEU A 108 -17.89 -5.17 -14.61
CA LEU A 108 -19.13 -5.47 -13.89
C LEU A 108 -19.38 -4.43 -12.80
N ASP A 109 -18.35 -4.05 -12.05
CA ASP A 109 -18.43 -3.16 -10.90
C ASP A 109 -17.36 -2.05 -10.93
N TYR A 110 -17.52 -1.02 -10.09
CA TYR A 110 -16.51 0.02 -9.88
C TYR A 110 -15.27 -0.57 -9.18
N GLN A 111 -14.09 -0.14 -9.61
CA GLN A 111 -12.82 -0.52 -8.96
C GLN A 111 -12.82 -0.26 -7.45
N HIS A 112 -13.55 0.77 -6.99
CA HIS A 112 -13.73 1.06 -5.58
C HIS A 112 -14.46 -0.04 -4.82
N ASN A 113 -15.59 -0.51 -5.36
CA ASN A 113 -16.39 -1.55 -4.75
C ASN A 113 -15.61 -2.87 -4.72
N ILE A 114 -14.84 -3.14 -5.79
CA ILE A 114 -13.94 -4.29 -5.85
C ILE A 114 -12.86 -4.20 -4.76
N LEU A 115 -12.17 -3.07 -4.65
CA LEU A 115 -11.15 -2.84 -3.63
C LEU A 115 -11.75 -2.96 -2.22
N MET A 116 -12.99 -2.49 -2.01
CA MET A 116 -13.72 -2.63 -0.76
C MET A 116 -14.04 -4.09 -0.41
N LYS A 117 -14.42 -4.92 -1.40
CA LYS A 117 -14.65 -6.36 -1.19
C LYS A 117 -13.38 -7.03 -0.61
N PHE A 118 -12.20 -6.70 -1.14
CA PHE A 118 -10.93 -7.20 -0.60
C PHE A 118 -10.62 -6.67 0.80
N ALA A 119 -10.85 -5.37 1.03
CA ALA A 119 -10.61 -4.75 2.33
C ALA A 119 -11.45 -5.36 3.46
N ASN A 120 -12.64 -5.87 3.13
CA ASN A 120 -13.57 -6.48 4.06
C ASN A 120 -13.39 -8.00 4.22
N THR A 121 -12.29 -8.56 3.75
CA THR A 121 -11.94 -9.96 3.99
C THR A 121 -11.03 -10.07 5.22
N SER A 122 -11.10 -11.19 5.95
CA SER A 122 -10.22 -11.41 7.11
C SER A 122 -8.78 -11.78 6.74
N HIS A 123 -8.51 -12.08 5.47
CA HIS A 123 -7.23 -12.62 4.99
C HIS A 123 -6.59 -11.72 3.92
N SER A 124 -7.07 -10.50 3.69
CA SER A 124 -6.38 -9.56 2.81
C SER A 124 -6.58 -8.13 3.26
N TYR A 125 -5.68 -7.27 2.80
CA TYR A 125 -5.75 -5.84 3.04
C TYR A 125 -5.92 -5.13 1.71
N ALA A 126 -6.77 -4.11 1.66
CA ALA A 126 -6.94 -3.34 0.43
C ALA A 126 -7.18 -1.86 0.73
N PHE A 127 -6.41 -0.99 0.08
CA PHE A 127 -6.47 0.45 0.32
C PHE A 127 -5.93 1.26 -0.86
N TYR A 128 -6.34 2.52 -0.91
CA TYR A 128 -5.75 3.53 -1.79
C TYR A 128 -4.41 3.99 -1.27
N VAL A 129 -3.50 4.34 -2.18
CA VAL A 129 -2.23 5.01 -1.86
C VAL A 129 -2.11 6.27 -2.71
N ALA A 130 -1.85 7.42 -2.09
CA ALA A 130 -1.66 8.67 -2.81
C ALA A 130 -0.51 9.50 -2.20
N PRO A 131 0.27 10.25 -3.01
CA PRO A 131 1.36 11.06 -2.49
C PRO A 131 0.86 12.24 -1.66
N LEU A 132 1.61 12.64 -0.66
CA LEU A 132 1.32 13.79 0.21
C LEU A 132 1.97 15.10 -0.27
N THR A 133 2.68 15.06 -1.40
CA THR A 133 3.28 16.23 -2.04
C THR A 133 2.74 16.39 -3.46
N LEU A 134 2.64 17.64 -3.91
CA LEU A 134 2.32 18.00 -5.29
C LEU A 134 3.58 18.23 -6.15
N TYR A 135 4.74 18.32 -5.51
CA TYR A 135 5.98 18.73 -6.17
C TYR A 135 6.85 17.52 -6.49
N LYS A 136 7.15 17.36 -7.78
CA LYS A 136 7.96 16.25 -8.30
C LYS A 136 9.35 16.19 -7.67
N ASN A 137 10.03 17.31 -7.50
CA ASN A 137 11.35 17.36 -6.86
C ASN A 137 11.32 16.85 -5.41
N ILE A 138 10.29 17.21 -4.63
CA ILE A 138 10.11 16.70 -3.26
C ILE A 138 9.86 15.19 -3.30
N TYR A 139 9.00 14.73 -4.22
CA TYR A 139 8.72 13.30 -4.39
C TYR A 139 9.98 12.50 -4.76
N GLU A 140 10.77 12.99 -5.71
CA GLU A 140 12.05 12.40 -6.13
C GLU A 140 13.07 12.43 -4.99
N ASN A 141 13.18 13.54 -4.25
CA ASN A 141 14.04 13.61 -3.07
C ASN A 141 13.63 12.58 -2.01
N LEU A 142 12.33 12.43 -1.74
CA LEU A 142 11.84 11.39 -0.84
C LEU A 142 12.20 9.99 -1.37
N LEU A 143 12.09 9.74 -2.68
CA LEU A 143 12.38 8.46 -3.31
C LEU A 143 13.88 8.09 -3.25
N PHE A 144 14.76 9.04 -3.57
CA PHE A 144 16.20 8.82 -3.73
C PHE A 144 16.99 9.05 -2.44
N ASN A 145 16.48 9.87 -1.52
CA ASN A 145 17.11 10.15 -0.22
C ASN A 145 16.45 9.36 0.93
N SER A 146 15.44 8.53 0.67
CA SER A 146 14.91 7.65 1.71
C SER A 146 15.91 6.53 2.03
N ALA A 147 16.50 6.63 3.23
CA ALA A 147 17.13 5.54 3.97
C ALA A 147 18.17 4.71 3.20
N HIS A 148 19.20 5.35 2.64
CA HIS A 148 20.35 4.64 2.04
C HIS A 148 19.94 3.52 1.06
N ARG A 149 18.94 3.79 0.19
CA ARG A 149 18.44 2.79 -0.78
C ARG A 149 19.55 2.17 -1.63
N TYR A 150 20.66 2.88 -1.82
CA TYR A 150 21.87 2.37 -2.43
C TYR A 150 22.90 2.07 -1.33
N LEU A 151 23.00 0.81 -0.92
CA LEU A 151 24.15 0.34 -0.15
C LEU A 151 25.36 0.38 -1.11
N HIS A 152 26.23 1.37 -0.92
CA HIS A 152 27.37 1.62 -1.79
C HIS A 152 28.40 0.46 -1.80
N TYR A 153 28.27 -0.47 -0.83
CA TYR A 153 29.04 -1.70 -0.72
C TYR A 153 28.17 -2.83 -0.13
N PRO A 154 27.54 -3.70 -0.93
CA PRO A 154 26.72 -4.79 -0.41
C PRO A 154 27.52 -5.88 0.35
N PHE A 155 28.85 -5.89 0.21
CA PHE A 155 29.73 -6.91 0.78
C PHE A 155 30.60 -6.43 1.96
N LEU A 156 30.64 -5.13 2.27
CA LEU A 156 31.33 -4.59 3.45
C LEU A 156 30.30 -4.33 4.55
N LYS A 157 29.88 -5.41 5.20
CA LYS A 157 28.92 -5.38 6.31
C LYS A 157 29.69 -5.38 7.64
N ASN A 158 30.06 -4.20 8.12
CA ASN A 158 30.29 -4.01 9.55
C ASN A 158 28.98 -3.47 10.16
N ASP A 159 28.31 -4.32 10.92
CA ASP A 159 27.30 -3.98 11.95
C ASP A 159 26.14 -3.06 11.58
N VAL A 160 25.57 -3.17 10.37
CA VAL A 160 24.30 -2.50 10.06
C VAL A 160 23.24 -3.50 9.64
N ASN A 161 22.32 -3.74 10.57
CA ASN A 161 20.97 -4.27 10.43
C ASN A 161 20.89 -5.63 9.73
N ILE A 162 21.04 -6.68 10.55
CA ILE A 162 20.56 -8.02 10.23
C ILE A 162 19.02 -7.91 10.16
N ILE A 163 18.39 -8.50 9.13
CA ILE A 163 16.94 -8.41 8.79
C ILE A 163 16.00 -8.99 9.89
N HIS A 164 16.56 -9.27 11.07
CA HIS A 164 16.03 -10.04 12.19
C HIS A 164 15.67 -9.26 13.41
N GLU A 165 16.09 -7.99 13.48
CA GLU A 165 15.79 -7.24 14.67
C GLU A 165 14.28 -7.08 14.78
N GLU A 166 13.74 -7.30 15.99
CA GLU A 166 12.33 -7.07 16.35
C GLU A 166 11.81 -5.69 15.86
N ASN A 167 12.73 -4.78 15.56
CA ASN A 167 12.51 -3.45 15.05
C ASN A 167 12.32 -3.34 13.52
N TRP A 168 12.36 -4.41 12.73
CA TRP A 168 12.21 -4.33 11.25
C TRP A 168 10.90 -3.67 10.81
N THR A 169 9.79 -3.96 11.52
CA THR A 169 8.51 -3.26 11.34
C THR A 169 8.57 -1.77 11.74
N SER A 170 9.42 -1.42 12.71
CA SER A 170 9.68 -0.04 13.12
C SER A 170 10.47 0.74 12.05
N TYR A 171 11.33 0.08 11.27
CA TYR A 171 12.04 0.72 10.16
C TYR A 171 11.07 1.20 9.06
N PHE A 172 10.03 0.44 8.71
CA PHE A 172 9.01 0.88 7.74
C PHE A 172 8.34 2.20 8.17
N GLY A 173 8.12 2.38 9.48
CA GLY A 173 7.61 3.61 10.09
C GLY A 173 8.48 4.85 9.87
N LEU A 174 9.77 4.65 9.59
CA LEU A 174 10.77 5.72 9.46
C LEU A 174 11.15 6.03 8.02
N ILE A 175 10.82 5.16 7.05
CA ILE A 175 11.18 5.38 5.64
C ILE A 175 10.47 6.63 5.10
N PRO A 176 11.22 7.71 4.75
CA PRO A 176 10.63 8.98 4.31
C PRO A 176 9.70 8.83 3.11
N PHE A 177 10.07 8.00 2.14
CA PHE A 177 9.26 7.74 0.96
C PHE A 177 7.89 7.14 1.32
N LEU A 178 7.84 6.15 2.20
CA LEU A 178 6.58 5.54 2.63
C LEU A 178 5.73 6.49 3.47
N ARG A 179 6.37 7.30 4.33
CA ARG A 179 5.70 8.37 5.08
C ARG A 179 5.13 9.47 4.18
N GLY A 180 5.70 9.64 2.99
CA GLY A 180 5.27 10.59 1.97
C GLY A 180 3.97 10.20 1.23
N HIS A 181 3.29 9.14 1.66
CA HIS A 181 2.04 8.67 1.07
C HIS A 181 0.95 8.47 2.12
N ILE A 182 -0.28 8.82 1.77
CA ILE A 182 -1.47 8.47 2.54
C ILE A 182 -2.01 7.12 2.10
N SER A 183 -2.55 6.36 3.05
CA SER A 183 -3.32 5.14 2.82
C SER A 183 -4.78 5.36 3.22
N ILE A 184 -5.72 4.98 2.37
CA ILE A 184 -7.17 5.14 2.65
C ILE A 184 -7.91 3.85 2.31
N VAL A 185 -8.50 3.20 3.31
CA VAL A 185 -9.33 2.01 3.11
C VAL A 185 -10.69 2.42 2.52
N PRO A 186 -11.19 1.78 1.44
CA PRO A 186 -12.55 1.98 0.94
C PRO A 186 -13.59 1.70 2.04
N HIS A 187 -14.59 2.56 2.16
CA HIS A 187 -15.49 2.52 3.32
C HIS A 187 -16.99 2.58 2.99
N GLU A 188 -17.37 2.84 1.74
CA GLU A 188 -18.78 2.80 1.33
C GLU A 188 -18.92 2.19 -0.07
N HIS A 189 -20.06 1.53 -0.32
CA HIS A 189 -20.42 1.13 -1.66
C HIS A 189 -20.80 2.36 -2.50
N ILE A 190 -20.34 2.43 -3.75
CA ILE A 190 -20.67 3.52 -4.67
C ILE A 190 -21.47 3.02 -5.87
N CYS A 191 -22.40 3.86 -6.33
CA CYS A 191 -23.14 3.65 -7.57
C CYS A 191 -22.69 4.62 -8.69
N THR A 192 -21.81 5.57 -8.38
CA THR A 192 -21.26 6.52 -9.36
C THR A 192 -19.77 6.75 -9.11
N HIS A 193 -19.04 7.29 -10.09
CA HIS A 193 -17.63 7.66 -9.92
C HIS A 193 -17.43 9.12 -9.49
N HIS A 194 -18.50 9.87 -9.24
CA HIS A 194 -18.45 11.28 -8.83
C HIS A 194 -18.12 11.44 -7.34
N HIS A 195 -17.22 10.59 -6.84
CA HIS A 195 -16.82 10.55 -5.44
C HIS A 195 -15.34 10.90 -5.31
N TYR A 196 -14.99 11.53 -4.19
CA TYR A 196 -13.65 12.05 -3.92
C TYR A 196 -13.26 11.82 -2.47
N TYR A 197 -12.00 11.43 -2.27
CA TYR A 197 -11.33 11.55 -0.99
C TYR A 197 -10.53 12.85 -0.95
N SER A 198 -10.55 13.53 0.19
CA SER A 198 -9.74 14.71 0.48
C SER A 198 -9.01 14.55 1.81
N PHE A 199 -7.82 15.11 1.94
CA PHE A 199 -6.95 14.93 3.10
C PHE A 199 -5.95 16.08 3.22
N SER A 200 -5.29 16.19 4.38
CA SER A 200 -4.21 17.16 4.58
C SER A 200 -2.89 16.65 3.97
N PRO A 201 -1.95 17.55 3.62
CA PRO A 201 -0.57 17.17 3.25
C PRO A 201 0.19 16.40 4.34
N ASN A 202 -0.30 16.37 5.58
CA ASN A 202 0.31 15.60 6.66
C ASN A 202 -0.19 14.15 6.74
N GLY A 203 -1.17 13.78 5.90
CA GLY A 203 -1.81 12.47 5.93
C GLY A 203 -2.92 12.33 6.98
N THR A 204 -3.49 13.46 7.41
CA THR A 204 -4.59 13.55 8.39
C THR A 204 -5.85 14.13 7.74
N ASP A 205 -6.88 14.40 8.54
CA ASP A 205 -8.11 15.12 8.14
C ASP A 205 -8.75 14.51 6.88
N ILE A 206 -8.83 13.18 6.86
CA ILE A 206 -9.35 12.40 5.75
C ILE A 206 -10.86 12.58 5.74
N ALA A 207 -11.36 13.11 4.64
CA ALA A 207 -12.76 13.41 4.44
C ALA A 207 -13.24 12.86 3.10
N TRP A 208 -14.50 12.44 3.12
CA TRP A 208 -15.23 11.96 1.97
C TRP A 208 -16.19 13.03 1.47
N HIS A 209 -16.26 13.20 0.14
CA HIS A 209 -17.01 14.27 -0.51
C HIS A 209 -18.52 14.34 -0.15
N SER A 210 -19.12 13.22 0.27
CA SER A 210 -20.53 13.20 0.73
C SER A 210 -20.73 13.89 2.09
N GLY A 211 -19.65 14.34 2.73
CA GLY A 211 -19.69 15.10 3.98
C GLY A 211 -19.39 14.25 5.22
N LYS A 212 -18.57 13.23 5.08
CA LYS A 212 -18.15 12.34 6.18
C LYS A 212 -16.66 12.51 6.48
N ILE A 213 -16.31 12.67 7.75
CA ILE A 213 -14.92 12.55 8.22
C ILE A 213 -14.63 11.07 8.37
N ILE A 214 -13.58 10.59 7.71
CA ILE A 214 -13.16 9.18 7.74
C ILE A 214 -12.17 8.96 8.88
N SER A 215 -11.19 9.85 9.01
CA SER A 215 -10.21 9.79 10.10
C SER A 215 -9.53 11.14 10.26
N ASN A 216 -9.26 11.51 11.51
CA ASN A 216 -8.41 12.65 11.85
C ASN A 216 -6.97 12.23 12.19
N HIS A 217 -6.72 10.92 12.32
CA HIS A 217 -5.39 10.40 12.61
C HIS A 217 -4.55 10.30 11.34
N ALA A 218 -3.23 10.35 11.52
CA ALA A 218 -2.30 10.10 10.43
C ALA A 218 -2.51 8.68 9.91
N ASN A 219 -2.72 8.55 8.60
CA ASN A 219 -2.89 7.26 7.95
C ASN A 219 -1.86 7.13 6.82
N ARG A 220 -0.57 7.13 7.16
CA ARG A 220 0.49 7.06 6.16
C ARG A 220 0.72 5.61 5.73
N LEU A 221 1.29 5.42 4.54
CA LEU A 221 1.62 4.08 4.05
C LEU A 221 2.60 3.34 4.97
N SER A 222 3.57 4.06 5.54
CA SER A 222 4.47 3.51 6.57
C SER A 222 3.72 2.93 7.77
N ASP A 223 2.70 3.64 8.24
CA ASP A 223 1.94 3.30 9.45
C ASP A 223 1.01 2.12 9.15
N MET A 224 0.34 2.16 7.98
CA MET A 224 -0.51 1.07 7.49
C MET A 224 0.28 -0.23 7.35
N LEU A 225 1.45 -0.21 6.68
CA LEU A 225 2.29 -1.39 6.50
C LEU A 225 2.80 -1.93 7.83
N LYS A 226 3.24 -1.05 8.74
CA LYS A 226 3.65 -1.45 10.09
C LYS A 226 2.52 -2.21 10.80
N ILE A 227 1.30 -1.67 10.80
CA ILE A 227 0.14 -2.33 11.41
C ILE A 227 -0.16 -3.68 10.75
N ILE A 228 -0.14 -3.74 9.41
CA ILE A 228 -0.40 -4.97 8.67
C ILE A 228 0.61 -6.05 9.05
N PHE A 229 1.90 -5.73 8.98
CA PHE A 229 2.97 -6.68 9.27
C PHE A 229 2.95 -7.11 10.73
N SER A 230 2.92 -6.17 11.68
CA SER A 230 2.84 -6.50 13.10
C SER A 230 1.63 -7.39 13.40
N SER A 231 0.44 -7.03 12.89
CA SER A 231 -0.77 -7.82 13.16
C SER A 231 -0.80 -9.18 12.48
N SER A 232 -0.10 -9.35 11.35
CA SER A 232 -0.06 -10.63 10.62
C SER A 232 1.04 -11.55 11.16
N PHE A 233 2.14 -10.99 11.67
CA PHE A 233 3.16 -11.79 12.37
C PHE A 233 2.71 -12.20 13.78
N SER A 234 1.89 -11.39 14.45
CA SER A 234 1.32 -11.76 15.75
C SER A 234 0.08 -12.67 15.66
N ASN A 235 -0.52 -12.84 14.48
CA ASN A 235 -1.69 -13.70 14.29
C ASN A 235 -1.55 -14.58 13.02
N PRO A 236 -1.12 -15.85 13.17
CA PRO A 236 -0.99 -16.80 12.06
C PRO A 236 -2.27 -17.02 11.25
N GLU A 237 -3.47 -16.84 11.83
CA GLU A 237 -4.75 -17.01 11.12
C GLU A 237 -4.97 -16.00 9.99
N LYS A 238 -4.20 -14.90 9.98
CA LYS A 238 -4.23 -13.92 8.90
C LYS A 238 -3.54 -14.40 7.63
N TRP A 239 -2.68 -15.41 7.74
CA TRP A 239 -2.03 -16.02 6.60
C TRP A 239 -2.99 -16.97 5.91
N ILE A 240 -2.98 -16.98 4.59
CA ILE A 240 -3.83 -17.85 3.79
C ILE A 240 -2.99 -18.64 2.80
N SER A 241 -3.36 -19.89 2.54
CA SER A 241 -2.68 -20.67 1.52
C SER A 241 -2.89 -20.07 0.14
N ILE A 242 -1.90 -20.14 -0.76
CA ILE A 242 -2.05 -19.61 -2.12
C ILE A 242 -3.24 -20.26 -2.83
N THR A 243 -3.44 -21.57 -2.65
CA THR A 243 -4.55 -22.32 -3.24
C THR A 243 -5.91 -21.85 -2.72
N ASP A 244 -6.05 -21.66 -1.41
CA ASP A 244 -7.29 -21.17 -0.81
C ASP A 244 -7.58 -19.73 -1.21
N TYR A 245 -6.53 -18.91 -1.29
CA TYR A 245 -6.65 -17.53 -1.73
C TYR A 245 -7.10 -17.45 -3.19
N ILE A 246 -6.47 -18.20 -4.10
CA ILE A 246 -6.89 -18.27 -5.51
C ILE A 246 -8.34 -18.76 -5.62
N SER A 247 -8.73 -19.77 -4.85
CA SER A 247 -10.11 -20.25 -4.76
C SER A 247 -11.08 -19.13 -4.33
N LYS A 248 -10.75 -18.39 -3.26
CA LYS A 248 -11.57 -17.27 -2.76
C LYS A 248 -11.68 -16.14 -3.78
N ILE A 249 -10.61 -15.80 -4.48
CA ILE A 249 -10.67 -14.75 -5.52
C ILE A 249 -11.47 -15.21 -6.74
N LYS A 250 -11.36 -16.47 -7.17
CA LYS A 250 -12.17 -17.00 -8.29
C LYS A 250 -13.67 -16.90 -8.03
N ASN A 251 -14.09 -16.99 -6.76
CA ASN A 251 -15.48 -16.77 -6.36
C ASN A 251 -15.93 -15.30 -6.46
N ILE A 252 -14.99 -14.35 -6.46
CA ILE A 252 -15.23 -12.97 -6.88
C ILE A 252 -15.25 -13.00 -8.41
N LYS A 253 -16.40 -13.39 -9.00
CA LYS A 253 -16.67 -13.60 -10.44
C LYS A 253 -16.38 -12.41 -11.38
N GLU A 254 -15.67 -11.39 -10.90
CA GLU A 254 -15.35 -10.13 -11.56
C GLU A 254 -13.89 -10.05 -12.01
N PHE A 255 -13.07 -11.08 -11.75
CA PHE A 255 -11.67 -11.15 -12.18
C PHE A 255 -11.42 -12.29 -13.17
N ASN A 256 -11.17 -11.94 -14.43
CA ASN A 256 -10.34 -12.76 -15.31
C ASN A 256 -8.88 -12.38 -15.03
N PHE A 257 -8.21 -13.15 -14.18
CA PHE A 257 -6.75 -13.14 -14.17
C PHE A 257 -6.31 -13.84 -15.46
N LEU A 258 -5.77 -13.06 -16.40
CA LEU A 258 -5.02 -13.58 -17.55
C LEU A 258 -3.74 -14.22 -17.06
#